data_AF-A0A3G9IKH6-F1
#
_entry.id   AF-A0A3G9IKH6-F1
#
_cell.length_a   1.000
_cell.length_b   1.000
_cell.length_c   1.000
_cell.angle_alpha   90.00
_cell.angle_beta   90.00
_cell.angle_gamma   90.00
#
_symmetry.space_group_name_H-M   'P 1'
#
loop_
_entity.id
_entity.type
_entity.pdbx_description
1 polymer ?
#
loop_
_entity_poly.entity_id
_entity_poly.type
_entity_poly.pdbx_seq_one_letter_code
_entity_poly.pdbx_strand_id
1 'polypeptide(L)'
;MPKDTLRYYDRIGIVSPTRENNRYRKYSEDDIIELMNIQIMQYADLSLEEIRGKFGFRKMKNITPDYCEEVAAFLDAKNVEMRKKIAHLEKVSWLLNVAVETLRDFNSESDHVLAVIVHEIYKDIRKTEPGISKEGCGEHED
;
A
#
# COMPACT_ATOMS: atom_id res chain seq x y z
N MET A 1 -0.57 -1.54 -19.38
CA MET A 1 -1.91 -1.43 -18.75
C MET A 1 -2.97 -1.89 -19.75
N PRO A 2 -3.93 -2.74 -19.36
CA PRO A 2 -4.96 -3.24 -20.27
C PRO A 2 -5.90 -2.14 -20.79
N LYS A 3 -6.48 -2.36 -22.00
CA LYS A 3 -7.46 -1.43 -22.60
C LYS A 3 -8.69 -1.22 -21.72
N ASP A 4 -9.13 -2.26 -21.02
CA ASP A 4 -10.30 -2.16 -20.13
C ASP A 4 -10.02 -1.31 -18.89
N THR A 5 -8.79 -1.32 -18.37
CA THR A 5 -8.37 -0.42 -17.29
C THR A 5 -8.37 1.04 -17.75
N LEU A 6 -7.86 1.34 -18.95
CA LEU A 6 -7.92 2.68 -19.55
C LEU A 6 -9.37 3.17 -19.71
N ARG A 7 -10.26 2.29 -20.19
CA ARG A 7 -11.71 2.59 -20.30
C ARG A 7 -12.36 2.80 -18.95
N TYR A 8 -11.95 2.01 -17.95
CA TYR A 8 -12.44 2.14 -16.59
C TYR A 8 -12.04 3.47 -15.98
N TYR A 9 -10.78 3.88 -16.12
CA TYR A 9 -10.27 5.15 -15.58
C TYR A 9 -10.93 6.37 -16.23
N ASP A 10 -11.20 6.30 -17.54
CA ASP A 10 -12.05 7.30 -18.23
C ASP A 10 -13.47 7.32 -17.68
N ARG A 11 -14.10 6.15 -17.51
CA ARG A 11 -15.48 6.04 -17.00
C ARG A 11 -15.65 6.64 -15.60
N ILE A 12 -14.67 6.45 -14.72
CA ILE A 12 -14.71 6.97 -13.35
C ILE A 12 -14.12 8.39 -13.23
N GLY A 13 -13.69 8.98 -14.34
CA GLY A 13 -13.22 10.36 -14.42
C GLY A 13 -11.87 10.64 -13.76
N ILE A 14 -11.09 9.59 -13.47
CA ILE A 14 -9.74 9.72 -12.90
C ILE A 14 -8.75 10.19 -13.97
N VAL A 15 -8.90 9.76 -15.22
CA VAL A 15 -8.14 10.28 -16.37
C VAL A 15 -9.12 10.53 -17.50
N SER A 16 -9.21 11.77 -18.00
CA SER A 16 -10.22 12.17 -19.00
C SER A 16 -9.55 12.55 -20.33
N PRO A 17 -9.23 11.57 -21.21
CA PRO A 17 -8.61 11.84 -22.50
C PRO A 17 -9.56 12.59 -23.42
N THR A 18 -8.99 13.35 -24.35
CA THR A 18 -9.76 13.97 -25.43
C THR A 18 -10.32 12.92 -26.38
N ARG A 19 -11.37 13.27 -27.13
CA ARG A 19 -11.90 12.43 -28.21
C ARG A 19 -11.62 13.07 -29.55
N GLU A 20 -11.10 12.27 -30.49
CA GLU A 20 -10.97 12.69 -31.88
C GLU A 20 -12.32 12.66 -32.60
N ASN A 21 -12.38 13.23 -33.81
CA ASN A 21 -13.60 13.29 -34.64
C ASN A 21 -14.20 11.89 -34.93
N ASN A 22 -13.38 10.86 -34.88
CA ASN A 22 -13.75 9.45 -35.03
C ASN A 22 -14.28 8.79 -33.71
N ARG A 23 -14.44 9.58 -32.64
CA ARG A 23 -14.84 9.19 -31.27
C ARG A 23 -13.85 8.29 -30.52
N TYR A 24 -12.65 8.06 -31.06
CA TYR A 24 -11.60 7.36 -30.33
C TYR A 24 -10.96 8.26 -29.27
N ARG A 25 -10.50 7.64 -28.18
CA ARG A 25 -9.78 8.30 -27.09
C ARG A 25 -8.37 8.64 -27.55
N LYS A 26 -7.96 9.90 -27.36
CA LYS A 26 -6.62 10.39 -27.59
C LYS A 26 -6.04 10.87 -26.27
N TYR A 27 -5.05 10.13 -25.79
CA TYR A 27 -4.29 10.44 -24.59
C TYR A 27 -3.13 11.39 -24.98
N SER A 28 -3.01 12.52 -24.27
CA SER A 28 -1.85 13.41 -24.36
C SER A 28 -0.68 12.87 -23.53
N GLU A 29 0.49 13.50 -23.62
CA GLU A 29 1.62 13.18 -22.73
C GLU A 29 1.26 13.37 -21.25
N ASP A 30 0.51 14.43 -20.92
CA ASP A 30 0.01 14.65 -19.56
C ASP A 30 -0.92 13.53 -19.08
N ASP A 31 -1.78 12.99 -19.98
CA ASP A 31 -2.57 11.81 -19.64
C ASP A 31 -1.69 10.63 -19.26
N ILE A 32 -0.58 10.43 -19.99
CA ILE A 32 0.34 9.33 -19.72
C ILE A 32 1.02 9.53 -18.36
N ILE A 33 1.45 10.75 -18.04
CA ILE A 33 2.04 11.07 -16.74
C ILE A 33 1.04 10.85 -15.60
N GLU A 34 -0.21 11.28 -15.76
CA GLU A 34 -1.27 11.06 -14.77
C GLU A 34 -1.52 9.56 -14.55
N LEU A 35 -1.56 8.77 -15.63
CA LEU A 35 -1.66 7.32 -15.55
C LEU A 35 -0.49 6.68 -14.80
N MET A 36 0.75 7.14 -15.04
CA MET A 36 1.92 6.67 -14.30
C MET A 36 1.81 6.99 -12.80
N ASN A 37 1.40 8.20 -12.45
CA ASN A 37 1.21 8.60 -11.06
C ASN A 37 0.15 7.74 -10.35
N ILE A 38 -0.99 7.48 -11.01
CA ILE A 38 -2.04 6.60 -10.47
C ILE A 38 -1.47 5.21 -10.21
N GLN A 39 -0.71 4.64 -11.14
CA GLN A 39 -0.11 3.32 -10.94
C GLN A 39 0.86 3.30 -9.76
N ILE A 40 1.72 4.32 -9.62
CA ILE A 40 2.64 4.43 -8.48
C ILE A 40 1.87 4.50 -7.16
N MET A 41 0.80 5.30 -7.09
CA MET A 41 -0.02 5.42 -5.89
C MET A 41 -0.76 4.10 -5.56
N GLN A 42 -1.21 3.35 -6.57
CA GLN A 42 -1.80 2.03 -6.36
C GLN A 42 -0.77 1.02 -5.82
N TYR A 43 0.48 1.07 -6.28
CA TYR A 43 1.57 0.27 -5.69
C TYR A 43 1.85 0.62 -4.23
N ALA A 44 1.54 1.85 -3.82
CA ALA A 44 1.65 2.31 -2.44
C ALA A 44 0.40 2.00 -1.59
N ASP A 45 -0.48 1.09 -2.02
CA ASP A 45 -1.75 0.72 -1.38
C ASP A 45 -2.79 1.86 -1.29
N LEU A 46 -2.70 2.88 -2.14
CA LEU A 46 -3.78 3.86 -2.27
C LEU A 46 -4.87 3.30 -3.18
N SER A 47 -6.11 3.35 -2.71
CA SER A 47 -7.29 2.99 -3.50
C SER A 47 -7.56 4.02 -4.60
N LEU A 48 -8.23 3.58 -5.66
CA LEU A 48 -8.67 4.50 -6.73
C LEU A 48 -9.64 5.57 -6.22
N GLU A 49 -10.39 5.30 -5.14
CA GLU A 49 -11.28 6.28 -4.53
C GLU A 49 -10.51 7.38 -3.80
N GLU A 50 -9.47 7.03 -3.04
CA GLU A 50 -8.56 7.99 -2.41
C GLU A 50 -7.84 8.82 -3.48
N ILE A 51 -7.34 8.16 -4.52
CA ILE A 51 -6.67 8.84 -5.65
C ILE A 51 -7.63 9.83 -6.32
N ARG A 52 -8.85 9.41 -6.65
CA ARG A 52 -9.87 10.28 -7.25
C ARG A 52 -10.28 11.43 -6.35
N GLY A 53 -10.43 11.17 -5.04
CA GLY A 53 -10.96 12.13 -4.08
C GLY A 53 -9.96 13.22 -3.69
N LYS A 54 -8.67 12.89 -3.66
CA LYS A 54 -7.60 13.80 -3.20
C LYS A 54 -6.68 14.31 -4.31
N PHE A 55 -6.67 13.65 -5.46
CA PHE A 55 -5.78 13.99 -6.56
C PHE A 55 -6.55 14.25 -7.85
N GLY A 56 -7.12 15.45 -7.94
CA GLY A 56 -7.57 15.98 -9.22
C GLY A 56 -6.40 16.52 -10.05
N PHE A 57 -5.42 15.68 -10.41
CA PHE A 57 -4.13 16.10 -10.99
C PHE A 57 -4.27 17.01 -12.22
N ARG A 58 -5.38 16.91 -12.96
CA ARG A 58 -5.68 17.78 -14.12
C ARG A 58 -6.76 18.85 -13.91
N LYS A 59 -7.49 18.82 -12.79
CA LYS A 59 -8.53 19.80 -12.44
C LYS A 59 -8.08 20.79 -11.36
N MET A 60 -6.77 20.97 -11.22
CA MET A 60 -6.12 22.01 -10.41
C MET A 60 -6.35 23.44 -10.96
N LYS A 61 -7.54 23.76 -11.46
CA LYS A 61 -7.87 25.11 -11.95
C LYS A 61 -8.14 26.11 -10.81
N ASN A 62 -8.38 25.62 -9.59
CA ASN A 62 -8.59 26.43 -8.39
C ASN A 62 -7.95 25.73 -7.18
N ILE A 63 -6.62 25.71 -7.12
CA ILE A 63 -5.92 25.25 -5.91
C ILE A 63 -6.08 26.32 -4.84
N THR A 64 -6.82 26.01 -3.78
CA THR A 64 -6.84 26.84 -2.57
C THR A 64 -5.73 26.39 -1.62
N PRO A 65 -5.23 27.28 -0.74
CA PRO A 65 -4.33 26.88 0.35
C PRO A 65 -4.89 25.73 1.19
N ASP A 66 -6.19 25.80 1.54
CA ASP A 66 -6.88 24.77 2.31
C ASP A 66 -6.83 23.39 1.64
N TYR A 67 -7.00 23.33 0.31
CA TYR A 67 -6.90 22.08 -0.44
C TYR A 67 -5.47 21.52 -0.42
N CYS A 68 -4.44 22.38 -0.57
CA CYS A 68 -3.04 21.95 -0.47
C CYS A 68 -2.74 21.34 0.90
N GLU A 69 -3.23 21.98 1.96
CA GLU A 69 -3.05 21.48 3.33
C GLU A 69 -3.76 20.13 3.54
N GLU A 70 -4.99 19.99 3.04
CA GLU A 70 -5.74 18.73 3.11
C GLU A 70 -5.02 17.58 2.38
N VAL A 71 -4.50 17.82 1.18
CA VAL A 71 -3.76 16.82 0.40
C VAL A 71 -2.43 16.49 1.05
N ALA A 72 -1.71 17.49 1.57
CA ALA A 72 -0.46 17.28 2.29
C ALA A 72 -0.66 16.42 3.55
N ALA A 73 -1.67 16.74 4.37
CA ALA A 73 -2.00 15.96 5.56
C ALA A 73 -2.39 14.52 5.23
N PHE A 74 -3.14 14.30 4.14
CA PHE A 74 -3.47 12.96 3.65
C PHE A 74 -2.20 12.18 3.24
N LEU A 75 -1.30 12.82 2.48
CA LEU A 75 -0.04 12.22 2.06
C LEU A 75 0.88 11.90 3.23
N ASP A 76 0.96 12.77 4.24
CA ASP A 76 1.73 12.54 5.46
C ASP A 76 1.18 11.35 6.24
N ALA A 77 -0.14 11.25 6.39
CA ALA A 77 -0.78 10.11 7.03
C ALA A 77 -0.46 8.80 6.30
N LYS A 78 -0.52 8.79 4.96
CA LYS A 78 -0.11 7.63 4.14
C LYS A 78 1.38 7.32 4.25
N ASN A 79 2.23 8.33 4.35
CA ASN A 79 3.66 8.12 4.56
C ASN A 79 3.94 7.43 5.91
N VAL A 80 3.24 7.87 6.98
CA VAL A 80 3.33 7.23 8.30
C VAL A 80 2.87 5.77 8.25
N GLU A 81 1.75 5.49 7.58
CA GLU A 81 1.27 4.11 7.37
C GLU A 81 2.30 3.27 6.62
N MET A 82 2.88 3.80 5.54
CA MET A 82 3.90 3.13 4.75
C MET A 82 5.17 2.84 5.57
N ARG A 83 5.63 3.79 6.38
CA ARG A 83 6.79 3.59 7.27
C ARG A 83 6.55 2.47 8.29
N LYS A 84 5.33 2.33 8.81
CA LYS A 84 4.98 1.20 9.69
C LYS A 84 5.08 -0.13 8.94
N LYS A 85 4.56 -0.19 7.70
CA LYS A 85 4.69 -1.38 6.84
C LYS A 85 6.15 -1.73 6.56
N ILE A 86 6.99 -0.74 6.22
CA ILE A 86 8.44 -0.93 6.01
C ILE A 86 9.08 -1.52 7.27
N ALA A 87 8.84 -0.93 8.45
CA ALA A 87 9.41 -1.44 9.70
C ALA A 87 8.97 -2.89 10.01
N HIS A 88 7.73 -3.26 9.69
CA HIS A 88 7.27 -4.65 9.82
C HIS A 88 7.97 -5.59 8.84
N LEU A 89 8.09 -5.19 7.56
CA LEU A 89 8.75 -5.98 6.53
C LEU A 89 10.25 -6.17 6.82
N GLU A 90 10.91 -5.16 7.38
CA GLU A 90 12.31 -5.26 7.83
C GLU A 90 12.47 -6.30 8.94
N LYS A 91 11.56 -6.34 9.93
CA LYS A 91 11.56 -7.37 10.98
C LYS A 91 11.33 -8.77 10.41
N VAL A 92 10.41 -8.92 9.46
CA VAL A 92 10.17 -10.21 8.78
C VAL A 92 11.40 -10.64 7.99
N SER A 93 12.03 -9.72 7.26
CA SER A 93 13.28 -9.98 6.54
C SER A 93 14.39 -10.44 7.48
N TRP A 94 14.52 -9.78 8.65
CA TRP A 94 15.46 -10.21 9.69
C TRP A 94 15.17 -11.61 10.22
N LEU A 95 13.91 -11.94 10.51
CA LEU A 95 13.51 -13.30 10.90
C LEU A 95 13.91 -14.34 9.86
N LEU A 96 13.67 -14.05 8.57
CA LEU A 96 14.02 -14.96 7.48
C LEU A 96 15.54 -15.20 7.42
N ASN A 97 16.34 -14.16 7.64
CA ASN A 97 17.81 -14.32 7.70
C ASN A 97 18.23 -15.20 8.88
N VAL A 98 17.70 -14.95 10.08
CA VAL A 98 18.01 -15.77 11.26
C VAL A 98 17.56 -17.21 11.05
N ALA A 99 16.38 -17.44 10.49
CA ALA A 99 15.90 -18.78 10.20
C ALA A 99 16.84 -19.53 9.23
N VAL A 100 17.37 -18.86 8.21
CA VAL A 100 18.36 -19.44 7.30
C VAL A 100 19.65 -19.81 8.04
N GLU A 101 20.13 -18.97 8.95
CA GLU A 101 21.33 -19.25 9.77
C GLU A 101 21.09 -20.42 10.72
N THR A 102 19.98 -20.42 11.46
CA THR A 102 19.55 -21.51 12.35
C THR A 102 19.46 -22.84 11.60
N LEU A 103 18.92 -22.85 10.38
CA LEU A 103 18.79 -24.07 9.58
C LEU A 103 20.14 -24.57 9.03
N ARG A 104 21.11 -23.69 8.81
CA ARG A 104 22.45 -24.06 8.32
C ARG A 104 23.31 -24.74 9.39
N ASP A 105 23.13 -24.37 10.66
CA ASP A 105 23.83 -24.97 11.80
C ASP A 105 22.83 -25.37 12.90
N PHE A 106 21.91 -26.27 12.53
CA PHE A 106 20.76 -26.60 13.37
C PHE A 106 21.15 -27.42 14.61
N ASN A 107 20.86 -26.86 15.78
CA ASN A 107 20.94 -27.51 17.08
C ASN A 107 19.85 -26.98 18.04
N SER A 108 19.77 -27.53 19.26
CA SER A 108 18.74 -27.13 20.23
C SER A 108 18.85 -25.68 20.69
N GLU A 109 20.07 -25.12 20.73
CA GLU A 109 20.31 -23.73 21.12
C GLU A 109 19.87 -22.77 20.02
N SER A 110 20.24 -23.05 18.77
CA SER A 110 19.84 -22.24 17.61
C SER A 110 18.32 -22.27 17.37
N ASP A 111 17.67 -23.42 17.62
CA ASP A 111 16.21 -23.56 17.55
C ASP A 111 15.51 -22.74 18.64
N HIS A 112 16.02 -22.79 19.88
CA HIS A 112 15.49 -21.96 20.96
C HIS A 112 15.63 -20.46 20.64
N VAL A 113 16.79 -20.02 20.14
CA VAL A 113 17.02 -18.62 19.75
C VAL A 113 16.00 -18.17 18.71
N LEU A 114 15.76 -18.98 17.68
CA LEU A 114 14.76 -18.70 16.66
C LEU A 114 13.35 -18.57 17.26
N ALA A 115 12.97 -19.47 18.19
CA ALA A 115 11.65 -19.43 18.84
C ALA A 115 11.44 -18.14 19.68
N VAL A 116 12.48 -17.65 20.36
CA VAL A 116 12.41 -16.37 21.10
C VAL A 116 12.17 -15.22 20.13
N ILE A 117 12.93 -15.18 19.04
CA ILE A 117 12.84 -14.12 18.02
C ILE A 117 11.45 -14.10 17.36
N VAL A 118 10.92 -15.25 16.98
CA VAL A 118 9.55 -15.37 16.44
C VAL A 118 8.53 -14.77 17.40
N HIS A 119 8.63 -15.09 18.68
CA HIS A 119 7.69 -14.62 19.70
C HIS A 119 7.80 -13.11 19.95
N GLU A 120 9.01 -12.54 19.93
CA GLU A 120 9.22 -11.09 20.03
C GLU A 120 8.62 -10.34 18.85
N ILE A 121 8.90 -10.79 17.62
CA ILE A 121 8.35 -10.18 16.40
C ILE A 121 6.82 -10.27 16.37
N TYR A 122 6.26 -11.42 16.75
CA TYR A 122 4.81 -11.61 16.80
C TYR A 122 4.13 -10.64 17.77
N LYS A 123 4.71 -10.43 18.97
CA LYS A 123 4.22 -9.46 19.95
C LYS A 123 4.25 -8.04 19.40
N ASP A 124 5.32 -7.67 18.72
CA ASP A 124 5.50 -6.33 18.17
C ASP A 124 4.51 -6.03 17.04
N ILE A 125 4.30 -6.98 16.13
CA ILE A 125 3.31 -6.83 15.05
C ILE A 125 1.91 -6.65 15.64
N ARG A 126 1.51 -7.51 16.60
CA ARG A 126 0.19 -7.42 17.24
C ARG A 126 -0.02 -6.17 18.10
N LYS A 127 1.02 -5.61 18.71
CA LYS A 127 0.91 -4.34 19.44
C LYS A 127 0.65 -3.14 18.52
N THR A 128 1.03 -3.27 17.26
CA THR A 128 0.97 -2.18 16.27
C THR A 128 -0.33 -2.24 15.43
N GLU A 129 -1.05 -3.37 15.46
CA GLU A 129 -2.39 -3.49 14.90
C GLU A 129 -3.45 -2.87 15.83
N PRO A 130 -4.30 -1.95 15.34
CA PRO A 130 -5.48 -1.53 16.09
C PRO A 130 -6.48 -2.69 16.14
N GLY A 131 -6.45 -3.44 17.24
CA GLY A 131 -7.55 -4.28 17.73
C GLY A 131 -8.21 -5.22 16.72
N ILE A 132 -7.54 -6.31 16.36
CA ILE A 132 -8.26 -7.51 15.91
C ILE A 132 -8.75 -8.23 17.17
N SER A 133 -10.05 -8.12 17.41
CA SER A 133 -10.80 -8.81 18.46
C SER A 133 -10.44 -10.30 18.47
N LYS A 134 -10.23 -10.82 19.68
CA LYS A 134 -9.98 -12.25 19.92
C LYS A 134 -11.23 -13.06 19.57
N GLU A 135 -11.17 -13.85 18.51
CA GLU A 135 -11.83 -15.15 18.41
C GLU A 135 -10.67 -16.15 18.51
N GLY A 136 -10.52 -17.00 19.52
CA GLY A 136 -11.53 -17.91 20.05
C GLY A 136 -11.14 -19.34 19.68
N CYS A 137 -9.88 -19.74 19.87
CA CYS A 137 -9.50 -21.16 19.78
C CYS A 137 -9.83 -21.82 21.11
N GLY A 138 -11.06 -22.34 21.20
CA GLY A 138 -11.44 -23.31 22.23
C GLY A 138 -10.69 -24.61 21.96
N GLU A 139 -10.06 -25.12 23.01
CA GLU A 139 -9.48 -26.45 23.09
C GLU A 139 -10.58 -27.49 22.81
N HIS A 140 -10.31 -28.40 21.88
CA HIS A 140 -10.96 -29.70 21.86
C HIS A 140 -9.88 -30.74 22.19
N GLU A 141 -9.87 -31.13 23.46
CA GLU A 141 -9.36 -32.42 23.89
C GLU A 141 -10.46 -33.45 23.65
N ASP A 142 -10.13 -34.51 22.91
CA ASP A 142 -10.77 -35.83 22.95
C ASP A 142 -9.66 -36.88 23.14
#